data_AF-A0A238JRH2-F1
#
_entry.id   AF-A0A238JRH2-F1
#
_cell.length_a   1.000
_cell.length_b   1.000
_cell.length_c   1.000
_cell.angle_alpha   90.00
_cell.angle_beta   90.00
_cell.angle_gamma   90.00
#
_symmetry.space_group_name_H-M   'P 1'
#
loop_
_entity.id
_entity.type
_entity.pdbx_description
1 polymer ?
#
loop_
_entity_poly.entity_id
_entity_poly.type
_entity_poly.pdbx_seq_one_letter_code
_entity_poly.pdbx_strand_id
1 'polypeptide(L)'
;MRFAFALLAMLAALPSCSGFPELDGTVTPEQANAPFPELVPLAPLLAQANTSTGGTEAAITDLEPRLANLRARAARLRGPVIPAAIRTRMLRGVR
;
A
#
# COMPACT_ATOMS: atom_id res chain seq x y z
N MET A 1 26.79 3.44 -23.57
CA MET A 1 26.98 4.45 -22.48
C MET A 1 25.70 4.76 -21.70
N ARG A 2 24.57 5.09 -22.34
CA ARG A 2 23.31 5.43 -21.64
C ARG A 2 22.73 4.29 -20.77
N PHE A 3 22.80 3.05 -21.25
CA PHE A 3 22.35 1.87 -20.50
C PHE A 3 23.22 1.54 -19.27
N ALA A 4 24.54 1.74 -19.37
CA ALA A 4 25.44 1.54 -18.24
C ALA A 4 25.18 2.56 -17.13
N PHE A 5 24.87 3.81 -17.51
CA PHE A 5 24.51 4.87 -16.57
C PHE A 5 23.16 4.60 -15.88
N ALA A 6 22.18 4.09 -16.62
CA ALA A 6 20.88 3.70 -16.06
C ALA A 6 20.98 2.50 -15.10
N LEU A 7 21.81 1.51 -15.43
CA LEU A 7 22.06 0.34 -14.59
C LEU A 7 22.77 0.72 -13.28
N LEU A 8 23.75 1.63 -13.35
CA LEU A 8 24.48 2.13 -12.18
C LEU A 8 23.59 2.96 -11.25
N ALA A 9 22.74 3.82 -11.83
CA ALA A 9 21.77 4.61 -11.08
C ALA A 9 20.73 3.74 -10.36
N MET A 10 20.29 2.65 -10.99
CA MET A 10 19.35 1.71 -10.39
C MET A 10 20.00 0.90 -9.26
N LEU A 11 21.26 0.48 -9.41
CA LEU A 11 22.02 -0.23 -8.37
C LEU A 11 22.32 0.63 -7.13
N ALA A 12 22.54 1.93 -7.31
CA ALA A 12 22.78 2.87 -6.21
C ALA A 12 21.51 3.20 -5.40
N ALA A 13 20.32 2.87 -5.90
CA ALA A 13 19.05 3.17 -5.25
C ALA A 13 18.52 2.05 -4.33
N LEU A 14 19.19 0.88 -4.28
CA LEU A 14 18.77 -0.24 -3.42
C LEU A 14 19.05 -0.06 -1.90
N PRO A 15 20.15 0.57 -1.43
CA PRO A 15 20.42 0.67 0.00
C PRO A 15 19.58 1.75 0.72
N SER A 16 18.82 2.58 -0.01
CA SER A 16 18.01 3.65 0.58
C SER A 16 16.66 3.18 1.14
N CYS A 17 16.28 1.91 0.95
CA CYS A 17 14.95 1.43 1.37
C CYS A 17 14.85 0.92 2.83
N SER A 18 15.93 0.97 3.63
CA SER A 18 15.88 1.10 5.10
C SER A 18 17.24 0.91 5.76
N GLY A 19 17.88 2.01 6.17
CA GLY A 19 18.93 1.96 7.19
C GLY A 19 18.28 2.14 8.56
N PHE A 20 18.43 1.16 9.46
CA PHE A 20 18.17 1.40 10.89
C PHE A 20 19.18 2.46 11.35
N PRO A 21 18.76 3.59 11.93
CA PRO A 21 19.70 4.56 12.46
C PRO A 21 20.48 3.87 13.58
N GLU A 22 21.80 3.84 13.47
CA GLU A 22 22.65 3.30 14.52
C GLU A 22 22.54 4.24 15.73
N LEU A 23 21.67 3.85 16.68
CA LEU A 23 21.40 4.58 17.91
C LEU A 23 22.44 4.26 18.99
N ASP A 24 23.29 3.26 18.76
CA ASP A 24 24.37 2.87 19.65
C ASP A 24 25.33 4.05 19.84
N GLY A 25 25.45 4.49 21.09
CA GLY A 25 26.27 5.64 21.47
C GLY A 25 25.57 7.01 21.43
N THR A 26 24.32 7.11 20.96
CA THR A 26 23.53 8.35 21.06
C THR A 26 22.91 8.56 22.45
N VAL A 27 22.82 7.48 23.24
CA VAL A 27 22.28 7.52 24.60
C VAL A 27 23.44 7.72 25.57
N THR A 28 23.44 8.87 26.25
CA THR A 28 24.41 9.14 27.33
C THR A 28 24.19 8.19 28.51
N PRO A 29 25.21 7.89 29.32
CA PRO A 29 25.03 7.05 30.52
C PRO A 29 24.00 7.65 31.49
N GLU A 30 23.89 8.98 31.56
CA GLU A 30 22.85 9.68 32.32
C GLU A 30 21.44 9.35 31.81
N GLN A 31 21.22 9.36 30.48
CA GLN A 31 19.93 9.02 29.88
C GLN A 31 19.59 7.53 29.99
N ALA A 32 20.59 6.64 29.91
CA ALA A 32 20.38 5.20 30.07
C ALA A 32 19.93 4.82 31.48
N ASN A 33 20.34 5.60 32.49
CA ASN A 33 19.97 5.40 33.89
C ASN A 33 18.84 6.33 34.35
N ALA A 34 18.26 7.13 33.45
CA ALA A 34 17.16 8.02 33.78
C ALA A 34 15.90 7.21 34.13
N PRO A 35 15.03 7.72 35.03
CA PRO A 35 13.73 7.12 35.28
C PRO A 35 12.93 6.97 33.99
N PHE A 36 12.20 5.86 33.85
CA PHE A 36 11.28 5.68 32.75
C PHE A 36 10.21 6.78 32.75
N PRO A 37 9.83 7.30 31.57
CA PRO A 37 8.80 8.32 31.48
C PRO A 37 7.45 7.76 31.90
N GLU A 38 6.61 8.64 32.43
CA GLU A 38 5.23 8.30 32.76
C GLU A 38 4.43 8.06 31.47
N LEU A 39 3.69 6.95 31.44
CA LEU A 39 2.90 6.57 30.27
C LEU A 39 1.65 7.47 30.19
N VAL A 40 1.52 8.19 29.08
CA VAL A 40 0.30 8.97 28.81
C VAL A 40 -0.86 8.02 28.46
N PRO A 41 -2.07 8.22 29.02
CA PRO A 41 -3.23 7.41 28.69
C PRO A 41 -3.56 7.43 27.19
N LEU A 42 -3.73 6.24 26.59
CA LEU A 42 -4.01 6.09 25.16
C LEU A 42 -5.43 6.50 24.75
N ALA A 43 -6.42 6.27 25.63
CA ALA A 43 -7.83 6.53 25.34
C ALA A 43 -8.12 7.98 24.86
N PRO A 44 -7.64 9.05 25.52
CA PRO A 44 -7.87 10.42 25.04
C PRO A 44 -7.17 10.72 23.70
N LEU A 45 -5.99 10.13 23.46
CA LEU A 45 -5.27 10.30 22.19
C LEU A 45 -6.03 9.67 21.02
N LEU A 46 -6.61 8.48 21.24
CA LEU A 46 -7.45 7.80 20.25
C LEU A 46 -8.74 8.58 19.98
N ALA A 47 -9.38 9.12 21.02
CA ALA A 47 -10.54 9.98 20.85
C ALA A 47 -10.23 11.20 19.97
N GLN A 48 -9.08 11.85 20.22
CA GLN A 48 -8.64 12.99 19.42
C GLN A 48 -8.32 12.61 17.96
N ALA A 49 -7.60 11.51 17.74
CA ALA A 49 -7.26 11.02 16.41
C ALA A 49 -8.51 10.70 15.57
N ASN A 50 -9.52 10.10 16.18
CA ASN A 50 -10.78 9.75 15.52
C ASN A 50 -11.62 10.99 15.13
N THR A 51 -11.41 12.13 15.79
CA THR A 51 -12.05 13.40 15.41
C THR A 51 -11.28 14.15 14.31
N SER A 52 -10.05 13.75 14.01
CA SER A 52 -9.24 14.40 12.99
C SER A 52 -9.61 13.87 11.59
N THR A 53 -10.34 14.67 10.83
CA THR A 53 -10.71 14.38 9.42
C THR A 53 -9.53 14.51 8.43
N GLY A 54 -8.32 14.80 8.92
CA GLY A 54 -7.16 15.16 8.09
C GLY A 54 -6.66 14.07 7.13
N GLY A 55 -7.17 12.85 7.22
CA GLY A 55 -6.78 11.74 6.34
C GLY A 55 -7.75 11.41 5.21
N THR A 56 -8.97 11.93 5.18
CA THR A 56 -10.02 11.32 4.33
C THR A 56 -10.10 11.91 2.92
N GLU A 57 -10.13 13.22 2.73
CA GLU A 57 -10.39 13.79 1.39
C GLU A 57 -9.24 13.57 0.39
N ALA A 58 -7.99 13.77 0.84
CA ALA A 58 -6.82 13.50 0.03
C ALA A 58 -6.64 11.99 -0.26
N ALA A 59 -6.95 11.12 0.70
CA ALA A 59 -6.89 9.67 0.50
C ALA A 59 -8.01 9.15 -0.43
N ILE A 60 -9.22 9.72 -0.36
CA ILE A 60 -10.32 9.36 -1.26
C ILE A 60 -9.98 9.71 -2.71
N THR A 61 -9.33 10.85 -2.95
CA THR A 61 -8.93 11.30 -4.29
C THR A 61 -7.94 10.34 -4.97
N ASP A 62 -7.01 9.72 -4.23
CA ASP A 62 -6.07 8.72 -4.79
C ASP A 62 -6.75 7.38 -5.16
N LEU A 63 -7.90 7.08 -4.55
CA LEU A 63 -8.59 5.80 -4.70
C LEU A 63 -9.59 5.77 -5.87
N GLU A 64 -10.11 6.92 -6.28
CA GLU A 64 -11.10 7.03 -7.35
C GLU A 64 -10.67 6.40 -8.69
N PRO A 65 -9.46 6.66 -9.23
CA PRO A 65 -9.02 6.01 -10.46
C PRO A 65 -8.84 4.50 -10.31
N ARG A 66 -8.37 4.04 -9.14
CA ARG A 66 -8.21 2.61 -8.85
C ARG A 66 -9.57 1.92 -8.81
N LEU A 67 -10.55 2.55 -8.17
CA LEU A 67 -11.92 2.06 -8.07
C LEU A 67 -12.59 1.97 -9.45
N ALA A 68 -12.39 2.98 -10.32
CA ALA A 68 -12.87 2.97 -11.69
C ALA A 68 -12.29 1.77 -12.49
N ASN A 69 -10.98 1.54 -12.38
CA ASN A 69 -10.31 0.41 -13.03
C ASN A 69 -10.82 -0.94 -12.54
N LEU A 70 -11.03 -1.10 -11.23
CA LEU A 70 -11.59 -2.33 -10.67
C LEU A 70 -13.01 -2.59 -11.19
N ARG A 71 -13.86 -1.56 -11.23
CA ARG A 71 -15.22 -1.66 -11.77
C ARG A 71 -15.22 -2.03 -13.25
N ALA A 72 -14.34 -1.43 -14.05
CA ALA A 72 -14.19 -1.75 -15.47
C ALA A 72 -13.74 -3.21 -15.67
N ARG A 73 -12.79 -3.68 -14.87
CA ARG A 73 -12.33 -5.08 -14.90
C ARG A 73 -13.45 -6.04 -14.51
N ALA A 74 -14.20 -5.74 -13.46
CA ALA A 74 -15.34 -6.55 -13.04
C ALA A 74 -16.43 -6.63 -14.13
N ALA A 75 -16.71 -5.52 -14.81
CA ALA A 75 -17.65 -5.51 -15.94
C ALA A 75 -17.22 -6.45 -17.07
N ARG A 76 -15.92 -6.50 -17.39
CA ARG A 76 -15.37 -7.44 -18.39
C ARG A 76 -15.50 -8.90 -17.96
N LEU A 77 -15.33 -9.18 -16.66
CA LEU A 77 -15.44 -10.54 -16.11
C LEU A 77 -16.87 -11.05 -15.99
N ARG A 78 -17.88 -10.16 -15.98
CA ARG A 78 -19.30 -10.54 -15.92
C ARG A 78 -19.85 -11.13 -17.22
N GLY A 79 -19.08 -11.07 -18.31
CA GLY A 79 -19.47 -11.69 -19.58
C GLY A 79 -19.58 -13.22 -19.50
N PRO A 80 -20.34 -13.85 -20.41
CA PRO A 80 -20.43 -15.30 -20.46
C PRO A 80 -19.04 -15.92 -20.71
N VAL A 81 -18.64 -16.86 -19.84
CA VAL A 81 -17.34 -17.56 -19.91
C VAL A 81 -17.22 -18.39 -21.20
N ILE A 82 -18.35 -18.83 -21.76
CA ILE A 82 -18.40 -19.63 -22.98
C ILE A 82 -18.82 -18.73 -24.14
N PRO A 83 -17.99 -18.60 -25.20
CA PRO A 83 -18.37 -17.87 -26.41
C PRO A 83 -19.69 -18.39 -27.01
N ALA A 84 -20.52 -17.48 -27.52
CA ALA A 84 -21.87 -17.82 -27.98
C ALA A 84 -21.91 -18.97 -29.00
N ALA A 85 -20.96 -19.00 -29.95
CA ALA A 85 -20.86 -20.08 -30.94
C ALA A 85 -20.62 -21.46 -30.32
N ILE A 86 -19.76 -21.53 -29.29
CA ILE A 86 -19.45 -22.77 -28.57
C ILE A 86 -20.66 -23.21 -27.74
N ARG A 87 -21.33 -22.26 -27.06
CA ARG A 87 -22.56 -22.53 -26.31
C ARG A 87 -23.65 -23.11 -27.24
N THR A 88 -23.82 -22.55 -28.43
CA THR A 88 -24.79 -23.05 -29.42
C THR A 88 -24.44 -24.45 -29.91
N ARG A 89 -23.15 -24.79 -30.05
CA ARG A 89 -22.71 -26.15 -30.40
C ARG A 89 -23.00 -27.14 -29.26
N MET A 90 -22.70 -26.78 -28.01
CA MET A 90 -23.00 -27.60 -26.84
C MET A 90 -24.50 -27.90 -26.72
N LEU A 91 -25.35 -26.89 -26.83
CA LEU A 91 -26.81 -27.05 -26.78
C LEU A 91 -27.36 -27.96 -27.89
N ARG A 92 -26.68 -28.04 -29.03
CA ARG A 92 -27.07 -28.88 -30.17
C ARG A 92 -26.68 -30.34 -29.99
N GLY A 93 -25.60 -30.62 -29.25
CA GLY A 93 -25.07 -31.96 -29.03
C GLY A 93 -25.64 -32.70 -27.82
N VAL A 94 -26.48 -32.05 -27.01
CA VAL A 94 -27.18 -32.63 -25.84
C VAL A 94 -28.60 -33.10 -26.21
N ARG A 95 -28.90 -33.21 -27.50
CA ARG A 95 -30.21 -33.65 -28.01
C ARG A 95 -30.22 -35.14 -28.33
#